data_AF-A0AAN5YEQ2-F1
#
_entry.id   AF-A0AAN5YEQ2-F1
#
_cell.length_a   1.000
_cell.length_b   1.000
_cell.length_c   1.000
_cell.angle_alpha   90.00
_cell.angle_beta   90.00
_cell.angle_gamma   90.00
#
_symmetry.space_group_name_H-M   'P 1'
#
loop_
_entity.id
_entity.type
_entity.pdbx_description
1 polymer ?
#
loop_
_entity_poly.entity_id
_entity_poly.type
_entity_poly.pdbx_seq_one_letter_code
_entity_poly.pdbx_strand_id
1 'polypeptide(L)'
;MAKTNTQLPKMELRKWATVQVKKGQILLTEKDFVNPPSFTEGELVEIIGIDHEFLGYGYMAKQHKGVGWILTTDQNADTGLLGDLDFVQAKLQEAKNQRQALLIDDMTTAFRIFNGEGDGIGGFTIDWYAGYALIQWYSEGIYRYKDIILEALNNVFPELKGIVGKNRFNLDGTGSAKQSEVLAGDIPETLTIQENGVNYIVRLDDGWMTGIFLDQRNVRNYIQTEIAPGKSLLNLFSYTGAFSVAAALGGAAETMSVDVAKRSLQLTQEQFQANGLEIGDQHKVRVMDVFNYLDYAKTHDLRFDIVVLDPPSFSRTKKHTFQASKDYRNLVASALSILNTGGYLVSSTNAANMTKEDFIKQIGEGSDDARVDIMPVADFGLPVDFPAPKGNPESDYLKVEIFQKL
;
A
#
# COMPACT_ATOMS: atom_id res chain seq x y z
N MET A 1 -22.17 -19.86 24.18
CA MET A 1 -23.38 -19.23 23.62
C MET A 1 -24.02 -20.22 22.66
N ALA A 2 -25.34 -20.20 22.47
CA ALA A 2 -26.01 -21.13 21.55
C ALA A 2 -25.63 -20.75 20.11
N LYS A 3 -25.12 -21.71 19.32
CA LYS A 3 -24.81 -21.49 17.89
C LYS A 3 -26.06 -21.01 17.17
N THR A 4 -26.05 -19.79 16.65
CA THR A 4 -27.17 -19.25 15.88
C THR A 4 -27.11 -19.84 14.49
N ASN A 5 -27.62 -21.06 14.33
CA ASN A 5 -27.56 -21.79 13.06
C ASN A 5 -28.63 -21.27 12.08
N THR A 6 -28.53 -19.99 11.72
CA THR A 6 -29.34 -19.39 10.65
C THR A 6 -28.82 -19.92 9.33
N GLN A 7 -29.70 -20.54 8.54
CA GLN A 7 -29.33 -21.04 7.22
C GLN A 7 -28.94 -19.85 6.32
N LEU A 8 -27.65 -19.76 5.97
CA LEU A 8 -27.14 -18.71 5.09
C LEU A 8 -27.57 -18.95 3.63
N PRO A 9 -27.78 -17.89 2.84
CA PRO A 9 -27.93 -18.01 1.39
C PRO A 9 -26.71 -18.71 0.78
N LYS A 10 -26.96 -19.62 -0.17
CA LYS A 10 -25.89 -20.35 -0.86
C LYS A 10 -25.54 -19.67 -2.17
N MET A 11 -24.24 -19.47 -2.39
CA MET A 11 -23.70 -18.96 -3.65
C MET A 11 -22.86 -20.03 -4.32
N GLU A 12 -23.19 -20.34 -5.57
CA GLU A 12 -22.60 -21.46 -6.31
C GLU A 12 -21.48 -21.00 -7.25
N LEU A 13 -20.29 -21.58 -7.09
CA LEU A 13 -19.12 -21.31 -7.91
C LEU A 13 -19.04 -22.26 -9.11
N ARG A 14 -18.48 -21.73 -10.20
CA ARG A 14 -18.08 -22.52 -11.37
C ARG A 14 -16.94 -23.46 -10.98
N LYS A 15 -16.88 -24.61 -11.66
CA LYS A 15 -15.85 -25.65 -11.46
C LYS A 15 -14.40 -25.11 -11.43
N TRP A 16 -14.07 -24.13 -12.28
CA TRP A 16 -12.71 -23.57 -12.31
C TRP A 16 -12.42 -22.68 -11.07
N ALA A 17 -13.41 -21.94 -10.59
CA ALA A 17 -13.29 -21.09 -9.41
C ALA A 17 -13.21 -21.93 -8.13
N THR A 18 -13.98 -23.01 -8.04
CA THR A 18 -13.85 -24.04 -7.00
C THR A 18 -12.40 -24.52 -6.84
N VAL A 19 -11.71 -24.78 -7.95
CA VAL A 19 -10.30 -25.21 -7.93
C VAL A 19 -9.39 -24.12 -7.36
N GLN A 20 -9.64 -22.84 -7.67
CA GLN A 20 -8.83 -21.76 -7.13
C GLN A 20 -9.10 -21.50 -5.64
N VAL A 21 -10.35 -21.57 -5.20
CA VAL A 21 -10.70 -21.50 -3.78
C VAL A 21 -10.01 -22.62 -2.99
N LYS A 22 -10.00 -23.85 -3.50
CA LYS A 22 -9.27 -24.98 -2.91
C LYS A 22 -7.74 -24.77 -2.90
N LYS A 23 -7.21 -23.88 -3.74
CA LYS A 23 -5.80 -23.43 -3.72
C LYS A 23 -5.56 -22.21 -2.83
N GLY A 24 -6.59 -21.71 -2.14
CA GLY A 24 -6.50 -20.61 -1.19
C GLY A 24 -6.92 -19.25 -1.75
N GLN A 25 -7.54 -19.17 -2.93
CA GLN A 25 -8.16 -17.91 -3.39
C GLN A 25 -9.32 -17.58 -2.46
N ILE A 26 -9.29 -16.38 -1.86
CA ILE A 26 -10.35 -15.91 -0.96
C ILE A 26 -11.16 -14.74 -1.52
N LEU A 27 -10.58 -13.87 -2.35
CA LEU A 27 -11.35 -12.87 -3.11
C LEU A 27 -12.15 -13.53 -4.23
N LEU A 28 -13.45 -13.23 -4.31
CA LEU A 28 -14.36 -13.72 -5.33
C LEU A 28 -14.74 -12.61 -6.31
N THR A 29 -14.86 -12.92 -7.59
CA THR A 29 -15.30 -12.00 -8.66
C THR A 29 -16.62 -12.47 -9.27
N GLU A 30 -17.35 -11.57 -9.96
CA GLU A 30 -18.62 -11.93 -10.63
C GLU A 30 -18.48 -13.12 -11.59
N LYS A 31 -17.29 -13.32 -12.18
CA LYS A 31 -17.02 -14.41 -13.13
C LYS A 31 -16.93 -15.78 -12.46
N ASP A 32 -16.68 -15.82 -11.15
CA ASP A 32 -16.45 -17.04 -10.40
C ASP A 32 -17.76 -17.81 -10.19
N PHE A 33 -18.90 -17.11 -10.18
CA PHE A 33 -20.22 -17.65 -9.91
C PHE A 33 -20.88 -18.24 -11.17
N VAL A 34 -21.69 -19.28 -10.99
CA VAL A 34 -22.48 -19.90 -12.08
C VAL A 34 -23.45 -18.87 -12.67
N ASN A 35 -24.22 -18.23 -11.79
CA ASN A 35 -25.12 -17.12 -12.11
C ASN A 35 -24.54 -15.81 -11.54
N PRO A 36 -24.79 -14.65 -12.18
CA PRO A 36 -24.44 -13.36 -11.59
C PRO A 36 -25.02 -13.27 -10.16
N PRO A 37 -24.19 -13.04 -9.13
CA PRO A 37 -24.65 -13.06 -7.75
C PRO A 37 -25.54 -11.84 -7.50
N SER A 38 -26.70 -12.07 -6.89
CA SER A 38 -27.60 -11.03 -6.38
C SER A 38 -27.54 -11.08 -4.87
N PHE A 39 -27.06 -10.01 -4.25
CA PHE A 39 -26.82 -9.95 -2.81
C PHE A 39 -27.10 -8.57 -2.25
N THR A 40 -27.27 -8.50 -0.94
CA THR A 40 -27.21 -7.24 -0.20
C THR A 40 -25.77 -6.98 0.26
N GLU A 41 -25.27 -5.75 0.15
CA GLU A 41 -23.93 -5.39 0.66
C GLU A 41 -23.76 -5.86 2.12
N GLY A 42 -22.72 -6.66 2.38
CA GLY A 42 -22.40 -7.24 3.68
C GLY A 42 -23.07 -8.58 3.96
N GLU A 43 -23.89 -9.12 3.07
CA GLU A 43 -24.60 -10.39 3.29
C GLU A 43 -23.63 -11.57 3.50
N LEU A 44 -23.81 -12.28 4.62
CA LEU A 44 -23.08 -13.52 4.91
C LEU A 44 -23.66 -14.66 4.06
N VAL A 45 -22.78 -15.46 3.48
CA VAL A 45 -23.16 -16.52 2.53
C VAL A 45 -22.38 -17.80 2.77
N GLU A 46 -23.00 -18.92 2.41
CA GLU A 46 -22.32 -20.21 2.23
C GLU A 46 -21.87 -20.32 0.77
N ILE A 47 -20.57 -20.52 0.55
CA ILE A 47 -20.01 -20.72 -0.78
C ILE A 47 -19.93 -22.23 -1.05
N ILE A 48 -20.54 -22.66 -2.15
CA ILE A 48 -20.57 -24.07 -2.58
C ILE A 48 -20.04 -24.21 -4.01
N GLY A 49 -19.52 -25.39 -4.33
CA GLY A 49 -19.18 -25.76 -5.71
C GLY A 49 -20.39 -26.27 -6.49
N ILE A 50 -20.17 -26.50 -7.79
CA ILE A 50 -21.21 -26.98 -8.71
C ILE A 50 -21.73 -28.39 -8.37
N ASP A 51 -20.94 -29.19 -7.65
CA ASP A 51 -21.34 -30.52 -7.17
C ASP A 51 -21.96 -30.43 -5.76
N HIS A 52 -22.38 -29.23 -5.35
CA HIS A 52 -22.92 -28.87 -4.03
C HIS A 52 -21.98 -29.14 -2.85
N GLU A 53 -20.67 -29.25 -3.11
CA GLU A 53 -19.69 -29.38 -2.05
C GLU A 53 -19.46 -28.05 -1.33
N PHE A 54 -19.33 -28.09 -0.01
CA PHE A 54 -19.00 -26.92 0.80
C PHE A 54 -17.58 -26.41 0.49
N LEU A 55 -17.43 -25.10 0.28
CA LEU A 55 -16.14 -24.45 0.04
C LEU A 55 -15.74 -23.46 1.14
N GLY A 56 -16.71 -22.88 1.83
CA GLY A 56 -16.46 -21.96 2.93
C GLY A 56 -17.65 -21.08 3.26
N TYR A 57 -17.53 -20.30 4.31
CA TYR A 57 -18.40 -19.18 4.58
C TYR A 57 -17.69 -17.87 4.26
N GLY A 58 -18.45 -16.90 3.78
CA GLY A 58 -17.93 -15.61 3.36
C GLY A 58 -18.95 -14.50 3.49
N TYR A 59 -18.59 -13.33 2.98
CA TYR A 59 -19.51 -12.21 2.86
C TYR A 59 -19.43 -11.60 1.46
N MET A 60 -20.54 -11.04 1.01
CA MET A 60 -20.66 -10.41 -0.30
C MET A 60 -20.58 -8.90 -0.16
N ALA A 61 -19.65 -8.27 -0.87
CA ALA A 61 -19.57 -6.82 -0.99
C ALA A 61 -18.82 -6.42 -2.25
N LYS A 62 -19.28 -5.38 -2.94
CA LYS A 62 -18.66 -4.95 -4.17
C LYS A 62 -17.44 -4.07 -3.90
N GLN A 63 -16.29 -4.47 -4.43
CA GLN A 63 -15.06 -3.67 -4.43
C GLN A 63 -14.32 -3.85 -5.74
N HIS A 64 -14.24 -2.79 -6.56
CA HIS A 64 -13.67 -2.85 -7.91
C HIS A 64 -14.27 -4.01 -8.74
N LYS A 65 -13.49 -5.07 -8.98
CA LYS A 65 -13.90 -6.29 -9.70
C LYS A 65 -14.30 -7.44 -8.76
N GLY A 66 -14.02 -7.31 -7.46
CA GLY A 66 -14.41 -8.26 -6.43
C GLY A 66 -15.85 -8.04 -5.98
N VAL A 67 -16.49 -9.13 -5.57
CA VAL A 67 -17.88 -9.15 -5.07
C VAL A 67 -18.06 -9.94 -3.78
N GLY A 68 -17.00 -10.50 -3.21
CA GLY A 68 -17.06 -11.16 -1.93
C GLY A 68 -15.73 -11.74 -1.49
N TRP A 69 -15.66 -12.15 -0.23
CA TRP A 69 -14.48 -12.78 0.38
C TRP A 69 -14.88 -14.00 1.18
N ILE A 70 -14.09 -15.06 1.07
CA ILE A 70 -14.15 -16.21 1.96
C ILE A 70 -13.48 -15.83 3.29
N LEU A 71 -14.19 -16.06 4.40
CA LEU A 71 -13.75 -15.75 5.76
C LEU A 71 -13.24 -16.99 6.50
N THR A 72 -13.81 -18.16 6.21
CA THR A 72 -13.40 -19.44 6.78
C THR A 72 -13.79 -20.61 5.88
N THR A 73 -12.98 -21.66 5.90
CA THR A 73 -13.25 -22.95 5.24
C THR A 73 -13.61 -24.05 6.25
N ASP A 74 -13.75 -23.71 7.54
CA ASP A 74 -14.24 -24.65 8.55
C ASP A 74 -15.77 -24.75 8.47
N GLN A 75 -16.26 -25.91 8.04
CA GLN A 75 -17.69 -26.22 7.95
C GLN A 75 -18.42 -26.17 9.32
N ASN A 76 -17.68 -26.27 10.43
CA ASN A 76 -18.24 -26.28 11.79
C ASN A 76 -18.21 -24.91 12.48
N ALA A 77 -17.66 -23.89 11.81
CA ALA A 77 -17.56 -22.53 12.32
C ALA A 77 -18.95 -21.97 12.69
N ASP A 78 -18.98 -21.05 13.65
CA ASP A 78 -20.19 -20.27 13.90
C ASP A 78 -20.46 -19.36 12.69
N THR A 79 -21.69 -19.35 12.21
CA THR A 79 -22.12 -18.56 11.04
C THR A 79 -22.34 -17.09 11.36
N GLY A 80 -22.20 -16.66 12.63
CA GLY A 80 -22.22 -15.25 13.02
C GLY A 80 -21.11 -14.42 12.37
N LEU A 81 -19.90 -14.97 12.25
CA LEU A 81 -18.75 -14.40 11.50
C LEU A 81 -18.54 -12.90 11.74
N LEU A 82 -18.68 -12.05 10.72
CA LEU A 82 -18.52 -10.59 10.86
C LEU A 82 -19.52 -9.95 11.82
N GLY A 83 -20.67 -10.58 12.02
CA GLY A 83 -21.67 -10.20 13.01
C GLY A 83 -21.38 -10.70 14.43
N ASP A 84 -20.28 -11.42 14.63
CA ASP A 84 -19.84 -11.94 15.93
C ASP A 84 -18.55 -11.23 16.36
N LEU A 85 -18.61 -10.57 17.52
CA LEU A 85 -17.48 -9.85 18.11
C LEU A 85 -16.28 -10.77 18.34
N ASP A 86 -16.49 -12.00 18.83
CA ASP A 86 -15.41 -12.92 19.16
C ASP A 86 -14.62 -13.33 17.91
N PHE A 87 -15.30 -13.50 16.77
CA PHE A 87 -14.66 -13.82 15.49
C PHE A 87 -13.76 -12.68 15.02
N VAL A 88 -14.28 -11.45 15.00
CA VAL A 88 -13.51 -10.26 14.56
C VAL A 88 -12.35 -9.98 15.51
N GLN A 89 -12.58 -10.11 16.81
CA GLN A 89 -11.55 -9.95 17.84
C GLN A 89 -10.44 -10.98 17.69
N ALA A 90 -10.78 -12.25 17.40
CA ALA A 90 -9.79 -13.29 17.17
C ALA A 90 -8.89 -12.97 15.95
N LYS A 91 -9.47 -12.44 14.86
CA LYS A 91 -8.70 -12.02 13.68
C LYS A 91 -7.77 -10.85 13.96
N LEU A 92 -8.25 -9.83 14.67
CA LEU A 92 -7.41 -8.70 15.08
C LEU A 92 -6.30 -9.13 16.05
N GLN A 93 -6.59 -10.06 16.96
CA GLN A 93 -5.59 -10.59 17.89
C GLN A 93 -4.51 -11.42 17.17
N GLU A 94 -4.90 -12.22 16.17
CA GLU A 94 -3.96 -12.94 15.31
C GLU A 94 -3.04 -11.96 14.57
N ALA A 95 -3.61 -10.91 13.97
CA ALA A 95 -2.83 -9.87 13.29
C ALA A 95 -1.88 -9.14 14.27
N LYS A 96 -2.35 -8.77 15.47
CA LYS A 96 -1.53 -8.17 16.54
C LYS A 96 -0.34 -9.07 16.90
N ASN A 97 -0.57 -10.37 17.05
CA ASN A 97 0.49 -11.34 17.36
C ASN A 97 1.56 -11.41 16.28
N GLN A 98 1.18 -11.33 15.00
CA GLN A 98 2.13 -11.32 13.88
C GLN A 98 3.00 -10.04 13.84
N ARG A 99 2.54 -8.92 14.44
CA ARG A 99 3.27 -7.63 14.47
C ARG A 99 3.92 -7.32 15.81
N GLN A 100 4.07 -8.30 16.71
CA GLN A 100 4.66 -8.08 18.04
C GLN A 100 6.03 -7.40 17.99
N ALA A 101 6.88 -7.75 17.02
CA ALA A 101 8.20 -7.13 16.87
C ALA A 101 8.13 -5.63 16.57
N LEU A 102 7.14 -5.18 15.77
CA LEU A 102 6.95 -3.77 15.44
C LEU A 102 6.27 -3.00 16.59
N LEU A 103 5.40 -3.66 17.35
CA LEU A 103 4.73 -3.05 18.51
C LEU A 103 5.68 -2.67 19.65
N ILE A 104 6.85 -3.31 19.72
CA ILE A 104 7.87 -3.05 20.74
C ILE A 104 9.11 -2.33 20.16
N ASP A 105 9.09 -1.98 18.88
CA ASP A 105 10.20 -1.29 18.23
C ASP A 105 10.03 0.23 18.38
N ASP A 106 10.82 0.82 19.28
CA ASP A 106 10.81 2.27 19.51
C ASP A 106 11.28 3.06 18.27
N MET A 107 12.03 2.42 17.35
CA MET A 107 12.52 3.05 16.12
C MET A 107 11.49 3.05 14.98
N THR A 108 10.40 2.29 15.12
CA THR A 108 9.33 2.15 14.13
C THR A 108 7.96 2.23 14.80
N THR A 109 7.45 3.45 14.93
CA THR A 109 6.17 3.72 15.58
C THR A 109 5.00 3.84 14.60
N ALA A 110 5.22 3.56 13.31
CA ALA A 110 4.15 3.45 12.32
C ALA A 110 4.29 2.22 11.41
N PHE A 111 3.21 1.44 11.30
CA PHE A 111 3.16 0.18 10.56
C PHE A 111 1.71 -0.28 10.38
N ARG A 112 1.48 -1.26 9.51
CA ARG A 112 0.15 -1.84 9.30
C ARG A 112 -0.19 -2.89 10.35
N ILE A 113 -1.31 -2.73 11.05
CA ILE A 113 -1.76 -3.70 12.07
C ILE A 113 -2.82 -4.65 11.55
N PHE A 114 -3.48 -4.32 10.43
CA PHE A 114 -4.41 -5.23 9.75
C PHE A 114 -4.44 -4.94 8.24
N ASN A 115 -4.17 -5.94 7.41
CA ASN A 115 -4.02 -5.86 5.96
C ASN A 115 -5.10 -6.64 5.21
N GLY A 116 -6.35 -6.44 5.61
CA GLY A 116 -7.52 -6.96 4.92
C GLY A 116 -7.50 -8.47 4.78
N GLU A 117 -7.63 -8.95 3.55
CA GLU A 117 -7.68 -10.38 3.25
C GLU A 117 -6.39 -11.11 3.66
N GLY A 118 -5.26 -10.41 3.72
CA GLY A 118 -3.99 -10.91 4.26
C GLY A 118 -4.05 -11.33 5.73
N ASP A 119 -4.94 -10.69 6.49
CA ASP A 119 -5.22 -10.99 7.90
C ASP A 119 -6.59 -11.68 8.09
N GLY A 120 -7.16 -12.19 7.00
CA GLY A 120 -8.34 -13.06 7.01
C GLY A 120 -9.69 -12.35 6.92
N ILE A 121 -9.73 -11.02 6.83
CA ILE A 121 -10.98 -10.29 6.53
C ILE A 121 -10.72 -9.22 5.48
N GLY A 122 -11.08 -9.49 4.23
CA GLY A 122 -10.96 -8.51 3.14
C GLY A 122 -11.87 -7.30 3.31
N GLY A 123 -11.57 -6.22 2.57
CA GLY A 123 -12.42 -5.04 2.47
C GLY A 123 -12.07 -3.89 3.41
N PHE A 124 -11.16 -4.06 4.37
CA PHE A 124 -10.65 -2.95 5.17
C PHE A 124 -9.19 -3.15 5.58
N THR A 125 -8.52 -2.06 5.96
CA THR A 125 -7.15 -2.11 6.49
C THR A 125 -7.04 -1.19 7.71
N ILE A 126 -6.10 -1.47 8.60
CA ILE A 126 -5.81 -0.63 9.76
C ILE A 126 -4.31 -0.36 9.84
N ASP A 127 -3.96 0.93 9.83
CA ASP A 127 -2.60 1.42 10.02
C ASP A 127 -2.46 2.01 11.42
N TRP A 128 -1.33 1.74 12.09
CA TRP A 128 -0.95 2.32 13.37
C TRP A 128 0.03 3.47 13.13
N TYR A 129 -0.20 4.59 13.80
CA TYR A 129 0.62 5.80 13.76
C TYR A 129 0.82 6.35 15.18
N ALA A 130 1.90 5.96 15.85
CA ALA A 130 2.31 6.46 17.17
C ALA A 130 1.21 6.42 18.27
N GLY A 131 0.37 5.38 18.25
CA GLY A 131 -0.77 5.22 19.16
C GLY A 131 -2.13 5.63 18.58
N TYR A 132 -2.19 6.06 17.33
CA TYR A 132 -3.44 6.38 16.63
C TYR A 132 -3.69 5.36 15.51
N ALA A 133 -4.95 4.98 15.30
CA ALA A 133 -5.32 4.08 14.22
C ALA A 133 -5.95 4.84 13.05
N LEU A 134 -5.61 4.44 11.83
CA LEU A 134 -6.33 4.81 10.62
C LEU A 134 -6.96 3.57 10.02
N ILE A 135 -8.29 3.53 9.96
CA ILE A 135 -9.05 2.48 9.28
C ILE A 135 -9.43 2.95 7.89
N GLN A 136 -9.19 2.12 6.88
CA GLN A 136 -9.64 2.37 5.52
C GLN A 136 -10.69 1.33 5.12
N TRP A 137 -11.88 1.78 4.77
CA TRP A 137 -13.01 0.94 4.38
C TRP A 137 -13.14 0.93 2.86
N TYR A 138 -13.15 -0.22 2.21
CA TYR A 138 -13.13 -0.32 0.75
C TYR A 138 -14.46 -0.73 0.10
N SER A 139 -15.47 -1.10 0.89
CA SER A 139 -16.81 -1.43 0.40
C SER A 139 -17.89 -1.00 1.39
N GLU A 140 -19.12 -0.85 0.90
CA GLU A 140 -20.27 -0.61 1.77
C GLU A 140 -20.53 -1.83 2.67
N GLY A 141 -20.40 -3.04 2.12
CA GLY A 141 -20.70 -4.26 2.86
C GLY A 141 -19.85 -4.48 4.11
N ILE A 142 -18.54 -4.20 4.05
CA ILE A 142 -17.70 -4.30 5.25
C ILE A 142 -17.94 -3.14 6.23
N TYR A 143 -18.27 -1.94 5.73
CA TYR A 143 -18.56 -0.77 6.56
C TYR A 143 -19.81 -0.98 7.43
N ARG A 144 -20.75 -1.84 7.02
CA ARG A 144 -21.91 -2.22 7.86
C ARG A 144 -21.51 -2.93 9.16
N TYR A 145 -20.32 -3.52 9.21
CA TYR A 145 -19.75 -4.15 10.39
C TYR A 145 -18.84 -3.20 11.19
N LYS A 146 -18.82 -1.89 10.87
CA LYS A 146 -17.98 -0.86 11.52
C LYS A 146 -18.04 -0.95 13.04
N ASP A 147 -19.23 -1.02 13.63
CA ASP A 147 -19.38 -0.96 15.09
C ASP A 147 -18.74 -2.18 15.78
N ILE A 148 -18.95 -3.39 15.25
CA ILE A 148 -18.32 -4.62 15.76
C ILE A 148 -16.80 -4.58 15.57
N ILE A 149 -16.33 -4.09 14.41
CA ILE A 149 -14.90 -3.95 14.13
C ILE A 149 -14.24 -2.93 15.06
N LEU A 150 -14.92 -1.82 15.36
CA LEU A 150 -14.43 -0.81 16.31
C LEU A 150 -14.40 -1.33 17.74
N GLU A 151 -15.43 -2.06 18.16
CA GLU A 151 -15.46 -2.69 19.49
C GLU A 151 -14.33 -3.72 19.64
N ALA A 152 -14.16 -4.60 18.65
CA ALA A 152 -13.07 -5.58 18.64
C ALA A 152 -11.69 -4.90 18.64
N LEU A 153 -11.52 -3.83 17.85
CA LEU A 153 -10.27 -3.06 17.80
C LEU A 153 -9.93 -2.44 19.16
N ASN A 154 -10.91 -1.83 19.83
CA ASN A 154 -10.72 -1.26 21.17
C ASN A 154 -10.38 -2.33 22.22
N ASN A 155 -10.97 -3.53 22.11
CA ASN A 155 -10.65 -4.64 23.02
C ASN A 155 -9.22 -5.18 22.82
N VAL A 156 -8.75 -5.27 21.57
CA VAL A 156 -7.42 -5.80 21.24
C VAL A 156 -6.31 -4.75 21.44
N PHE A 157 -6.62 -3.47 21.21
CA PHE A 157 -5.69 -2.35 21.34
C PHE A 157 -6.26 -1.25 22.26
N PRO A 158 -6.46 -1.54 23.55
CA PRO A 158 -6.98 -0.56 24.52
C PRO A 158 -6.06 0.66 24.71
N GLU A 159 -4.81 0.57 24.27
CA GLU A 159 -3.81 1.64 24.29
C GLU A 159 -3.99 2.72 23.20
N LEU A 160 -4.94 2.55 22.27
CA LEU A 160 -5.21 3.53 21.22
C LEU A 160 -5.65 4.88 21.79
N LYS A 161 -5.02 5.95 21.32
CA LYS A 161 -5.32 7.34 21.71
C LYS A 161 -6.45 7.94 20.88
N GLY A 162 -6.65 7.43 19.67
CA GLY A 162 -7.71 7.87 18.77
C GLY A 162 -7.74 7.05 17.48
N ILE A 163 -8.87 7.13 16.79
CA ILE A 163 -9.17 6.34 15.59
C ILE A 163 -9.78 7.25 14.52
N VAL A 164 -9.23 7.22 13.31
CA VAL A 164 -9.77 7.87 12.12
C VAL A 164 -10.25 6.80 11.14
N GLY A 165 -11.43 6.97 10.55
CA GLY A 165 -11.94 6.14 9.47
C GLY A 165 -11.92 6.88 8.14
N LYS A 166 -11.59 6.19 7.04
CA LYS A 166 -11.68 6.71 5.67
C LYS A 166 -12.44 5.75 4.77
N ASN A 167 -13.54 6.22 4.20
CA ASN A 167 -14.29 5.44 3.22
C ASN A 167 -13.67 5.62 1.83
N ARG A 168 -13.23 4.52 1.21
CA ARG A 168 -12.68 4.43 -0.16
C ARG A 168 -13.74 4.03 -1.20
N PHE A 169 -15.00 4.04 -0.79
CA PHE A 169 -16.18 3.81 -1.62
C PHE A 169 -17.13 5.02 -1.49
N ASN A 170 -18.11 5.13 -2.39
CA ASN A 170 -19.08 6.22 -2.35
C ASN A 170 -20.32 5.79 -1.54
N LEU A 171 -20.58 6.41 -0.39
CA LEU A 171 -21.84 6.15 0.36
C LEU A 171 -23.08 6.72 -0.38
N ASP A 172 -22.97 7.89 -1.02
CA ASP A 172 -24.15 8.65 -1.51
C ASP A 172 -24.26 8.73 -3.04
N GLY A 173 -23.40 8.03 -3.79
CA GLY A 173 -23.41 8.05 -5.27
C GLY A 173 -23.00 9.38 -5.92
N THR A 174 -22.66 10.42 -5.14
CA THR A 174 -22.32 11.77 -5.64
C THR A 174 -20.87 11.95 -6.08
N GLY A 175 -20.02 10.93 -5.91
CA GLY A 175 -18.62 10.94 -6.37
C GLY A 175 -17.68 11.92 -5.64
N SER A 176 -18.17 12.59 -4.58
CA SER A 176 -17.39 13.52 -3.75
C SER A 176 -17.00 12.87 -2.43
N ALA A 177 -16.18 11.82 -2.46
CA ALA A 177 -15.69 11.23 -1.23
C ALA A 177 -14.54 12.08 -0.66
N LYS A 178 -14.86 12.94 0.32
CA LYS A 178 -14.06 13.02 1.55
C LYS A 178 -14.97 12.54 2.67
N GLN A 179 -14.80 11.30 3.09
CA GLN A 179 -15.46 10.75 4.29
C GLN A 179 -14.38 10.24 5.21
N SER A 180 -13.56 11.19 5.65
CA SER A 180 -12.72 11.00 6.81
C SER A 180 -13.59 11.31 8.03
N GLU A 181 -13.58 10.43 9.01
CA GLU A 181 -14.42 10.51 10.22
C GLU A 181 -13.54 10.23 11.43
N VAL A 182 -13.60 11.08 12.45
CA VAL A 182 -13.03 10.75 13.76
C VAL A 182 -13.98 9.75 14.42
N LEU A 183 -13.50 8.53 14.63
CA LEU A 183 -14.29 7.42 15.18
C LEU A 183 -14.14 7.33 16.71
N ALA A 184 -13.00 7.74 17.25
CA ALA A 184 -12.74 7.78 18.67
C ALA A 184 -11.57 8.72 19.01
N GLY A 185 -11.59 9.27 20.22
CA GLY A 185 -10.50 10.09 20.77
C GLY A 185 -10.31 11.45 20.10
N ASP A 186 -9.28 12.16 20.54
CA ASP A 186 -8.88 13.45 19.98
C ASP A 186 -7.75 13.25 18.97
N ILE A 187 -7.94 13.70 17.73
CA ILE A 187 -6.97 13.50 16.64
C ILE A 187 -6.16 14.79 16.46
N PRO A 188 -4.83 14.76 16.65
CA PRO A 188 -4.00 15.92 16.38
C PRO A 188 -3.92 16.21 14.89
N GLU A 189 -3.76 17.49 14.54
CA GLU A 189 -3.65 17.93 13.14
C GLU A 189 -2.47 17.26 12.42
N THR A 190 -1.34 17.16 13.12
CA THR A 190 -0.13 16.47 12.68
C THR A 190 0.36 15.50 13.75
N LEU A 191 0.98 14.42 13.30
CA LEU A 191 1.66 13.43 14.13
C LEU A 191 3.10 13.28 13.65
N THR A 192 4.04 13.27 14.58
CA THR A 192 5.39 12.77 14.31
C THR A 192 5.42 11.29 14.61
N ILE A 193 5.75 10.50 13.59
CA ILE A 193 6.02 9.07 13.69
C ILE A 193 7.50 8.81 13.45
N GLN A 194 7.97 7.62 13.82
CA GLN A 194 9.31 7.16 13.52
C GLN A 194 9.24 5.90 12.67
N GLU A 195 10.16 5.78 11.72
CA GLU A 195 10.36 4.57 10.93
C GLU A 195 11.86 4.40 10.66
N ASN A 196 12.44 3.28 11.12
CA ASN A 196 13.88 3.01 11.07
C ASN A 196 14.74 4.16 11.64
N GLY A 197 14.26 4.80 12.70
CA GLY A 197 14.93 5.94 13.33
C GLY A 197 14.71 7.30 12.65
N VAL A 198 14.05 7.34 11.50
CA VAL A 198 13.74 8.58 10.76
C VAL A 198 12.39 9.11 11.18
N ASN A 199 12.29 10.39 11.50
CA ASN A 199 11.03 11.04 11.85
C ASN A 199 10.25 11.41 10.59
N TYR A 200 8.94 11.19 10.60
CA TYR A 200 8.04 11.68 9.56
C TYR A 200 6.81 12.34 10.17
N ILE A 201 6.40 13.46 9.57
CA ILE A 201 5.15 14.16 9.84
C ILE A 201 4.05 13.54 8.99
N VAL A 202 3.00 13.07 9.65
CA VAL A 202 1.79 12.52 9.02
C VAL A 202 0.55 13.28 9.48
N ARG A 203 -0.50 13.20 8.66
CA ARG A 203 -1.81 13.81 8.91
C ARG A 203 -2.88 12.76 8.64
N LEU A 204 -3.60 12.35 9.67
CA LEU A 204 -4.59 11.27 9.52
C LEU A 204 -5.86 11.76 8.82
N ASP A 205 -6.26 13.02 8.99
CA ASP A 205 -7.51 13.57 8.46
C ASP A 205 -7.33 14.46 7.20
N ASP A 206 -6.12 14.56 6.66
CA ASP A 206 -5.84 15.48 5.55
C ASP A 206 -5.87 14.82 4.16
N GLY A 207 -7.09 14.60 3.67
CA GLY A 207 -7.31 14.03 2.35
C GLY A 207 -7.00 12.54 2.28
N TRP A 208 -6.60 12.04 1.10
CA TRP A 208 -6.54 10.60 0.84
C TRP A 208 -5.26 9.92 1.28
N MET A 209 -4.16 10.65 1.45
CA MET A 209 -2.87 10.10 1.84
C MET A 209 -2.51 10.64 3.21
N THR A 210 -1.72 9.88 3.98
CA THR A 210 -1.36 10.26 5.35
C THR A 210 -0.06 11.05 5.42
N GLY A 211 0.78 10.98 4.39
CA GLY A 211 2.08 11.66 4.38
C GLY A 211 3.26 10.70 4.15
N ILE A 212 3.03 9.39 4.26
CA ILE A 212 4.01 8.35 3.95
C ILE A 212 3.29 7.08 3.50
N PHE A 213 3.94 6.30 2.64
CA PHE A 213 3.49 4.95 2.27
C PHE A 213 4.31 3.93 3.07
N LEU A 214 3.66 3.25 4.03
CA LEU A 214 4.29 2.35 4.99
C LEU A 214 4.82 1.05 4.34
N ASP A 215 4.26 0.66 3.20
CA ASP A 215 4.70 -0.49 2.41
C ASP A 215 6.11 -0.32 1.80
N GLN A 216 6.61 0.91 1.72
CA GLN A 216 7.95 1.22 1.22
C GLN A 216 9.03 1.26 2.33
N ARG A 217 8.69 0.86 3.58
CA ARG A 217 9.59 0.93 4.74
C ARG A 217 10.94 0.24 4.51
N ASN A 218 10.91 -0.99 3.99
CA ASN A 218 12.13 -1.78 3.78
C ASN A 218 13.04 -1.17 2.71
N VAL A 219 12.45 -0.56 1.68
CA VAL A 219 13.20 0.09 0.59
C VAL A 219 13.86 1.37 1.09
N ARG A 220 13.14 2.17 1.89
CA ARG A 220 13.72 3.35 2.57
C ARG A 220 14.87 2.97 3.47
N ASN A 221 14.73 1.90 4.26
CA ASN A 221 15.81 1.40 5.11
C ASN A 221 17.04 1.00 4.29
N TYR A 222 16.86 0.22 3.21
CA TYR A 222 17.97 -0.19 2.36
C TYR A 222 18.70 1.00 1.71
N ILE A 223 17.94 2.00 1.24
CA ILE A 223 18.53 3.25 0.74
C ILE A 223 19.36 3.91 1.85
N GLN A 224 18.78 4.08 3.04
CA GLN A 224 19.42 4.73 4.18
C GLN A 224 20.70 4.02 4.62
N THR A 225 20.72 2.69 4.70
CA THR A 225 21.84 1.94 5.30
C THR A 225 22.89 1.47 4.30
N GLU A 226 22.49 1.10 3.08
CA GLU A 226 23.39 0.38 2.15
C GLU A 226 23.94 1.27 1.03
N ILE A 227 23.12 2.17 0.47
CA ILE A 227 23.51 2.87 -0.77
C ILE A 227 23.60 4.39 -0.67
N ALA A 228 22.84 5.06 0.21
CA ALA A 228 22.87 6.53 0.33
C ALA A 228 24.19 7.16 0.79
N PRO A 229 25.01 6.56 1.69
CA PRO A 229 26.16 7.25 2.28
C PRO A 229 27.10 7.89 1.24
N GLY A 230 27.29 9.21 1.33
CA GLY A 230 28.18 10.01 0.48
C GLY A 230 27.71 10.22 -0.97
N LYS A 231 26.49 9.78 -1.32
CA LYS A 231 25.96 9.81 -2.70
C LYS A 231 24.96 10.96 -2.93
N SER A 232 24.84 11.37 -4.19
CA SER A 232 23.77 12.26 -4.66
C SER A 232 22.51 11.45 -5.03
N LEU A 233 21.34 11.83 -4.50
CA LEU A 233 20.07 11.13 -4.75
C LEU A 233 19.05 12.01 -5.47
N LEU A 234 18.47 11.51 -6.56
CA LEU A 234 17.29 12.06 -7.21
C LEU A 234 16.06 11.21 -6.87
N ASN A 235 15.07 11.82 -6.24
CA ASN A 235 13.79 11.20 -5.89
C ASN A 235 12.69 11.74 -6.81
N LEU A 236 12.26 10.93 -7.78
CA LEU A 236 11.19 11.29 -8.72
C LEU A 236 9.85 10.76 -8.22
N PHE A 237 8.78 11.54 -8.44
CA PHE A 237 7.47 11.29 -7.84
C PHE A 237 7.53 11.32 -6.31
N SER A 238 8.32 12.25 -5.79
CA SER A 238 8.77 12.27 -4.41
C SER A 238 7.67 12.36 -3.35
N TYR A 239 6.47 12.80 -3.71
CA TYR A 239 5.34 13.01 -2.81
C TYR A 239 5.69 13.96 -1.64
N THR A 240 5.99 13.42 -0.46
CA THR A 240 6.43 14.17 0.72
C THR A 240 7.94 14.12 0.93
N GLY A 241 8.69 13.48 0.04
CA GLY A 241 10.15 13.38 0.12
C GLY A 241 10.65 12.28 1.05
N ALA A 242 9.83 11.27 1.38
CA ALA A 242 10.19 10.24 2.35
C ALA A 242 11.51 9.51 2.03
N PHE A 243 11.75 9.12 0.76
CA PHE A 243 13.02 8.55 0.33
C PHE A 243 14.20 9.52 0.48
N SER A 244 13.99 10.81 0.20
CA SER A 244 15.04 11.82 0.32
C SER A 244 15.43 12.09 1.76
N VAL A 245 14.47 12.10 2.68
CA VAL A 245 14.73 12.30 4.11
C VAL A 245 15.46 11.08 4.69
N ALA A 246 15.02 9.87 4.34
CA ALA A 246 15.71 8.63 4.72
C ALA A 246 17.17 8.61 4.22
N ALA A 247 17.38 8.98 2.95
CA ALA A 247 18.72 9.04 2.37
C ALA A 247 19.59 10.13 3.01
N ALA A 248 19.03 11.30 3.29
CA ALA A 248 19.75 12.39 3.96
C ALA A 248 20.20 11.98 5.36
N LEU A 249 19.34 11.34 6.17
CA LEU A 249 19.73 10.77 7.46
C LEU A 249 20.69 9.57 7.34
N GLY A 250 20.64 8.84 6.22
CA GLY A 250 21.64 7.84 5.85
C GLY A 250 22.99 8.42 5.40
N GLY A 251 23.15 9.74 5.38
CA GLY A 251 24.40 10.40 5.01
C GLY A 251 24.57 10.66 3.52
N ALA A 252 23.49 10.74 2.74
CA ALA A 252 23.54 11.23 1.36
C ALA A 252 24.18 12.63 1.29
N ALA A 253 25.09 12.83 0.34
CA ALA A 253 25.78 14.09 0.15
C ALA A 253 24.82 15.20 -0.32
N GLU A 254 23.86 14.86 -1.17
CA GLU A 254 22.79 15.77 -1.58
C GLU A 254 21.55 15.00 -2.00
N THR A 255 20.38 15.66 -1.95
CA THR A 255 19.12 15.06 -2.43
C THR A 255 18.32 16.06 -3.25
N MET A 256 17.72 15.60 -4.35
CA MET A 256 16.75 16.35 -5.12
C MET A 256 15.41 15.62 -5.12
N SER A 257 14.38 16.22 -4.53
CA SER A 257 13.00 15.74 -4.59
C SER A 257 12.24 16.44 -5.74
N VAL A 258 11.60 15.67 -6.61
CA VAL A 258 10.80 16.21 -7.73
C VAL A 258 9.39 15.67 -7.65
N ASP A 259 8.41 16.57 -7.66
CA ASP A 259 7.00 16.22 -7.72
C ASP A 259 6.19 17.29 -8.45
N VAL A 260 5.08 16.91 -9.06
CA VAL A 260 4.21 17.85 -9.79
C VAL A 260 3.31 18.66 -8.85
N ALA A 261 2.97 18.13 -7.68
CA ALA A 261 2.07 18.76 -6.74
C ALA A 261 2.75 19.95 -6.04
N LYS A 262 2.17 21.15 -6.10
CA LYS A 262 2.72 22.34 -5.42
C LYS A 262 2.93 22.16 -3.92
N ARG A 263 2.11 21.31 -3.30
CA ARG A 263 2.15 21.03 -1.87
C ARG A 263 3.38 20.19 -1.46
N SER A 264 4.03 19.49 -2.40
CA SER A 264 5.20 18.66 -2.11
C SER A 264 6.34 19.46 -1.48
N LEU A 265 6.57 20.70 -1.93
CA LEU A 265 7.61 21.57 -1.39
C LEU A 265 7.45 21.76 0.12
N GLN A 266 6.27 22.19 0.57
CA GLN A 266 6.01 22.41 1.99
C GLN A 266 6.07 21.10 2.78
N LEU A 267 5.46 20.02 2.26
CA LEU A 267 5.45 18.74 2.96
C LEU A 267 6.86 18.16 3.12
N THR A 268 7.69 18.24 2.08
CA THR A 268 9.09 17.80 2.17
C THR A 268 9.90 18.69 3.11
N GLN A 269 9.68 20.00 3.11
CA GLN A 269 10.32 20.88 4.10
C GLN A 269 9.99 20.47 5.54
N GLU A 270 8.73 20.17 5.83
CA GLU A 270 8.30 19.66 7.15
C GLU A 270 9.01 18.36 7.52
N GLN A 271 9.19 17.43 6.56
CA GLN A 271 9.91 16.18 6.82
C GLN A 271 11.39 16.41 7.15
N PHE A 272 12.08 17.27 6.41
CA PHE A 272 13.48 17.60 6.69
C PHE A 272 13.62 18.26 8.08
N GLN A 273 12.74 19.21 8.40
CA GLN A 273 12.74 19.91 9.68
C GLN A 273 12.50 18.97 10.86
N ALA A 274 11.64 17.96 10.71
CA ALA A 274 11.39 16.94 11.74
C ALA A 274 12.65 16.11 12.10
N ASN A 275 13.68 16.18 11.26
CA ASN A 275 14.95 15.48 11.43
C ASN A 275 16.13 16.46 11.65
N GLY A 276 15.85 17.73 11.93
CA GLY A 276 16.90 18.74 12.13
C GLY A 276 17.68 19.09 10.85
N LEU A 277 17.13 18.78 9.69
CA LEU A 277 17.69 19.12 8.39
C LEU A 277 16.93 20.28 7.75
N GLU A 278 17.56 20.96 6.80
CA GLU A 278 16.94 22.07 6.07
C GLU A 278 16.97 21.82 4.56
N ILE A 279 15.92 22.29 3.88
CA ILE A 279 15.93 22.42 2.42
C ILE A 279 16.75 23.65 2.06
N GLY A 280 17.73 23.48 1.17
CA GLY A 280 18.70 24.50 0.77
C GLY A 280 19.62 24.00 -0.33
N ASP A 281 20.91 24.37 -0.26
CA ASP A 281 21.88 24.03 -1.32
C ASP A 281 22.16 22.53 -1.42
N GLN A 282 22.14 21.82 -0.29
CA GLN A 282 22.43 20.38 -0.23
C GLN A 282 21.18 19.51 -0.48
N HIS A 283 20.04 19.89 0.07
CA HIS A 283 18.78 19.14 -0.09
C HIS A 283 17.74 20.04 -0.73
N LYS A 284 17.30 19.68 -1.94
CA LYS A 284 16.47 20.53 -2.80
C LYS A 284 15.13 19.86 -3.09
N VAL A 285 14.13 20.69 -3.32
CA VAL A 285 12.82 20.27 -3.80
C VAL A 285 12.45 21.09 -5.03
N ARG A 286 11.96 20.42 -6.07
CA ARG A 286 11.54 21.03 -7.31
C ARG A 286 10.11 20.63 -7.65
N VAL A 287 9.22 21.61 -7.63
CA VAL A 287 7.83 21.43 -8.09
C VAL A 287 7.82 21.46 -9.61
N MET A 288 7.89 20.29 -10.23
CA MET A 288 8.00 20.12 -11.68
C MET A 288 7.44 18.76 -12.09
N ASP A 289 6.79 18.72 -13.25
CA ASP A 289 6.45 17.45 -13.89
C ASP A 289 7.74 16.66 -14.17
N VAL A 290 7.75 15.39 -13.73
CA VAL A 290 8.95 14.55 -13.67
C VAL A 290 9.62 14.40 -15.04
N PHE A 291 8.85 14.24 -16.11
CA PHE A 291 9.40 14.09 -17.46
C PHE A 291 10.10 15.37 -17.92
N ASN A 292 9.52 16.54 -17.63
CA ASN A 292 10.20 17.81 -17.90
C ASN A 292 11.47 17.95 -17.04
N TYR A 293 11.49 17.44 -15.81
CA TYR A 293 12.69 17.49 -14.97
C TYR A 293 13.80 16.58 -15.52
N LEU A 294 13.46 15.39 -16.01
CA LEU A 294 14.42 14.49 -16.67
C LEU A 294 15.06 15.17 -17.89
N ASP A 295 14.26 15.83 -18.73
CA ASP A 295 14.77 16.60 -19.87
C ASP A 295 15.64 17.78 -19.42
N TYR A 296 15.23 18.50 -18.38
CA TYR A 296 16.00 19.59 -17.78
C TYR A 296 17.35 19.10 -17.25
N ALA A 297 17.37 18.01 -16.48
CA ALA A 297 18.57 17.43 -15.91
C ALA A 297 19.55 16.99 -17.01
N LYS A 298 19.04 16.32 -18.05
CA LYS A 298 19.83 15.95 -19.22
C LYS A 298 20.40 17.17 -19.96
N THR A 299 19.61 18.22 -20.15
CA THR A 299 20.03 19.45 -20.86
C THR A 299 21.10 20.22 -20.10
N HIS A 300 21.05 20.20 -18.76
CA HIS A 300 22.00 20.89 -17.88
C HIS A 300 23.13 19.98 -17.40
N ASP A 301 23.26 18.79 -18.00
CA ASP A 301 24.26 17.79 -17.66
C ASP A 301 24.30 17.40 -16.17
N LEU A 302 23.16 17.46 -15.49
CA LEU A 302 23.04 17.01 -14.11
C LEU A 302 23.15 15.49 -14.06
N ARG A 303 23.83 14.99 -13.02
CA ARG A 303 24.00 13.55 -12.78
C ARG A 303 23.79 13.22 -11.31
N PHE A 304 23.33 12.00 -11.07
CA PHE A 304 23.03 11.49 -9.74
C PHE A 304 23.61 10.09 -9.56
N ASP A 305 23.96 9.75 -8.33
CA ASP A 305 24.47 8.42 -7.98
C ASP A 305 23.33 7.45 -7.62
N ILE A 306 22.16 7.98 -7.24
CA ILE A 306 20.95 7.22 -6.98
C ILE A 306 19.78 7.91 -7.68
N VAL A 307 18.97 7.17 -8.45
CA VAL A 307 17.71 7.67 -9.00
C VAL A 307 16.57 6.75 -8.55
N VAL A 308 15.62 7.30 -7.81
CA VAL A 308 14.42 6.61 -7.34
C VAL A 308 13.25 6.92 -8.27
N LEU A 309 12.59 5.88 -8.76
CA LEU A 309 11.38 5.90 -9.57
C LEU A 309 10.25 5.23 -8.79
N ASP A 310 9.33 6.01 -8.22
CA ASP A 310 8.12 5.48 -7.57
C ASP A 310 6.85 6.13 -8.14
N PRO A 311 6.58 5.96 -9.45
CA PRO A 311 5.43 6.59 -10.08
C PRO A 311 4.11 5.97 -9.62
N PRO A 312 3.01 6.75 -9.62
CA PRO A 312 1.68 6.16 -9.52
C PRO A 312 1.39 5.27 -10.73
N SER A 313 0.55 4.24 -10.55
CA SER A 313 0.12 3.33 -11.63
C SER A 313 -0.47 4.06 -12.85
N PHE A 314 -1.14 5.20 -12.60
CA PHE A 314 -1.59 6.14 -13.61
C PHE A 314 -1.37 7.57 -13.12
N SER A 315 -0.84 8.44 -13.98
CA SER A 315 -0.89 9.89 -13.76
C SER A 315 -1.18 10.64 -15.05
N ARG A 316 -1.77 11.83 -14.88
CA ARG A 316 -2.05 12.75 -15.99
C ARG A 316 -1.77 14.18 -15.56
N THR A 317 -0.87 14.83 -16.27
CA THR A 317 -0.62 16.27 -16.19
C THR A 317 -1.20 16.95 -17.43
N LYS A 318 -1.09 18.28 -17.51
CA LYS A 318 -1.52 19.02 -18.72
C LYS A 318 -0.73 18.62 -19.97
N LYS A 319 0.49 18.10 -19.80
CA LYS A 319 1.42 17.80 -20.89
C LYS A 319 1.66 16.30 -21.10
N HIS A 320 1.65 15.52 -20.02
CA HIS A 320 2.00 14.10 -20.06
C HIS A 320 0.87 13.23 -19.50
N THR A 321 0.71 12.05 -20.06
CA THR A 321 -0.08 10.96 -19.47
C THR A 321 0.88 9.79 -19.30
N PHE A 322 0.86 9.16 -18.14
CA PHE A 322 1.72 8.04 -17.80
C PHE A 322 0.87 6.87 -17.30
N GLN A 323 1.13 5.69 -17.85
CA GLN A 323 0.63 4.40 -17.39
C GLN A 323 1.82 3.50 -17.09
N ALA A 324 1.98 3.09 -15.83
CA ALA A 324 3.12 2.25 -15.42
C ALA A 324 3.22 0.96 -16.28
N SER A 325 2.11 0.36 -16.66
CA SER A 325 2.12 -0.86 -17.49
C SER A 325 2.55 -0.64 -18.95
N LYS A 326 2.77 0.59 -19.41
CA LYS A 326 3.12 0.92 -20.81
C LYS A 326 4.34 1.80 -20.95
N ASP A 327 4.50 2.75 -20.04
CA ASP A 327 5.44 3.86 -20.19
C ASP A 327 6.68 3.71 -19.30
N TYR A 328 6.76 2.66 -18.47
CA TYR A 328 7.86 2.47 -17.52
C TYR A 328 9.22 2.32 -18.20
N ARG A 329 9.27 1.60 -19.33
CA ARG A 329 10.46 1.51 -20.19
C ARG A 329 11.06 2.88 -20.53
N ASN A 330 10.21 3.82 -20.98
CA ASN A 330 10.65 5.18 -21.34
C ASN A 330 11.15 5.97 -20.12
N LEU A 331 10.48 5.79 -18.97
CA LEU A 331 10.90 6.40 -17.71
C LEU A 331 12.30 5.91 -17.28
N VAL A 332 12.54 4.60 -17.38
CA VAL A 332 13.84 3.98 -17.08
C VAL A 332 14.93 4.49 -18.02
N ALA A 333 14.69 4.51 -19.33
CA ALA A 333 15.67 5.00 -20.31
C ALA A 333 16.11 6.44 -20.02
N SER A 334 15.15 7.32 -19.70
CA SER A 334 15.42 8.70 -19.33
C SER A 334 16.20 8.82 -18.02
N ALA A 335 15.85 8.03 -17.00
CA ALA A 335 16.56 8.00 -15.72
C ALA A 335 18.02 7.52 -15.87
N LEU A 336 18.26 6.46 -16.64
CA LEU A 336 19.60 5.93 -16.89
C LEU A 336 20.52 6.91 -17.61
N SER A 337 19.95 7.84 -18.39
CA SER A 337 20.71 8.88 -19.09
C SER A 337 21.33 9.93 -18.15
N ILE A 338 20.76 10.10 -16.95
CA ILE A 338 21.24 11.02 -15.92
C ILE A 338 21.83 10.32 -14.69
N LEU A 339 21.87 8.98 -14.68
CA LEU A 339 22.50 8.18 -13.63
C LEU A 339 24.00 8.04 -13.90
N ASN A 340 24.84 8.22 -12.88
CA ASN A 340 26.28 7.98 -12.95
C ASN A 340 26.59 6.50 -13.16
N THR A 341 27.70 6.20 -13.83
CA THR A 341 28.27 4.84 -13.84
C THR A 341 28.62 4.42 -12.41
N GLY A 342 28.26 3.19 -12.04
CA GLY A 342 28.31 2.69 -10.66
C GLY A 342 27.15 3.17 -9.77
N GLY A 343 26.25 4.00 -10.29
CA GLY A 343 25.06 4.48 -9.58
C GLY A 343 23.91 3.47 -9.56
N TYR A 344 22.93 3.72 -8.69
CA TYR A 344 21.80 2.83 -8.44
C TYR A 344 20.49 3.39 -9.00
N LEU A 345 19.77 2.57 -9.77
CA LEU A 345 18.40 2.80 -10.19
C LEU A 345 17.47 2.01 -9.27
N VAL A 346 16.66 2.71 -8.46
CA VAL A 346 15.62 2.11 -7.62
C VAL A 346 14.29 2.27 -8.34
N SER A 347 13.71 1.17 -8.83
CA SER A 347 12.47 1.17 -9.59
C SER A 347 11.36 0.50 -8.82
N SER A 348 10.24 1.20 -8.60
CA SER A 348 9.08 0.74 -7.85
C SER A 348 7.79 0.80 -8.66
N THR A 349 6.89 -0.15 -8.44
CA THR A 349 5.51 -0.09 -8.93
C THR A 349 4.54 -0.72 -7.92
N ASN A 350 3.36 -0.09 -7.76
CA ASN A 350 2.22 -0.62 -7.01
C ASN A 350 1.07 -1.09 -7.94
N ALA A 351 1.33 -1.18 -9.24
CA ALA A 351 0.33 -1.61 -10.21
C ALA A 351 0.02 -3.11 -10.05
N ALA A 352 -1.10 -3.43 -9.38
CA ALA A 352 -1.53 -4.82 -9.15
C ALA A 352 -1.74 -5.64 -10.44
N ASN A 353 -2.02 -4.98 -11.57
CA ASN A 353 -2.17 -5.62 -12.87
C ASN A 353 -0.86 -5.84 -13.63
N MET A 354 0.28 -5.49 -13.04
CA MET A 354 1.62 -5.70 -13.60
C MET A 354 2.31 -6.81 -12.80
N THR A 355 2.74 -7.86 -13.49
CA THR A 355 3.53 -8.94 -12.87
C THR A 355 4.96 -8.47 -12.62
N LYS A 356 5.68 -9.16 -11.72
CA LYS A 356 7.10 -8.87 -11.46
C LYS A 356 7.94 -9.11 -12.72
N GLU A 357 7.63 -10.16 -13.48
CA GLU A 357 8.33 -10.48 -14.72
C GLU A 357 8.13 -9.39 -15.79
N ASP A 358 6.90 -8.90 -15.97
CA ASP A 358 6.62 -7.80 -16.89
C ASP A 358 7.33 -6.51 -16.45
N PHE A 359 7.42 -6.29 -15.13
CA PHE A 359 8.12 -5.14 -14.56
C PHE A 359 9.62 -5.16 -14.83
N ILE A 360 10.30 -6.27 -14.51
CA ILE A 360 11.72 -6.46 -14.81
C ILE A 360 11.98 -6.34 -16.32
N LYS A 361 11.09 -6.89 -17.15
CA LYS A 361 11.18 -6.78 -18.61
C LYS A 361 11.14 -5.33 -19.07
N GLN A 362 10.24 -4.50 -18.53
CA GLN A 362 10.18 -3.07 -18.88
C GLN A 362 11.46 -2.32 -18.47
N ILE A 363 12.07 -2.67 -17.34
CA ILE A 363 13.36 -2.09 -16.91
C ILE A 363 14.47 -2.48 -17.88
N GLY A 364 14.56 -3.78 -18.24
CA GLY A 364 15.56 -4.28 -19.20
C GLY A 364 15.43 -3.61 -20.57
N GLU A 365 14.21 -3.51 -21.12
CA GLU A 365 13.96 -2.81 -22.38
C GLU A 365 14.33 -1.32 -22.32
N GLY A 366 14.14 -0.67 -21.16
CA GLY A 366 14.56 0.71 -20.95
C GLY A 366 16.08 0.87 -20.90
N SER A 367 16.77 -0.14 -20.38
CA SER A 367 18.23 -0.24 -20.39
C SER A 367 18.79 -0.38 -21.80
N ASP A 368 18.18 -1.25 -22.62
CA ASP A 368 18.54 -1.45 -24.03
C ASP A 368 18.38 -0.15 -24.84
N ASP A 369 17.28 0.57 -24.64
CA ASP A 369 17.02 1.85 -25.28
C ASP A 369 18.04 2.93 -24.90
N ALA A 370 18.46 2.93 -23.63
CA ALA A 370 19.52 3.81 -23.13
C ALA A 370 20.93 3.37 -23.59
N ARG A 371 21.09 2.15 -24.11
CA ARG A 371 22.36 1.49 -24.42
C ARG A 371 23.30 1.46 -23.22
N VAL A 372 22.74 1.10 -22.07
CA VAL A 372 23.43 1.01 -20.78
C VAL A 372 23.24 -0.40 -20.24
N ASP A 373 24.30 -1.02 -19.76
CA ASP A 373 24.20 -2.29 -19.05
C ASP A 373 23.88 -2.02 -17.57
N ILE A 374 23.01 -2.85 -17.01
CA ILE A 374 22.62 -2.79 -15.60
C ILE A 374 22.75 -4.17 -14.96
N MET A 375 23.09 -4.19 -13.68
CA MET A 375 23.24 -5.41 -12.89
C MET A 375 22.25 -5.41 -11.71
N PRO A 376 21.46 -6.47 -11.50
CA PRO A 376 20.58 -6.58 -10.33
C PRO A 376 21.39 -6.51 -9.02
N VAL A 377 20.88 -5.78 -8.04
CA VAL A 377 21.52 -5.61 -6.72
C VAL A 377 20.63 -6.14 -5.60
N ALA A 378 19.36 -5.76 -5.60
CA ALA A 378 18.39 -6.14 -4.59
C ALA A 378 16.97 -6.02 -5.15
N ASP A 379 16.04 -6.77 -4.58
CA ASP A 379 14.61 -6.67 -4.86
C ASP A 379 13.81 -6.65 -3.55
N PHE A 380 12.66 -5.97 -3.57
CA PHE A 380 11.74 -5.89 -2.43
C PHE A 380 10.30 -6.06 -2.88
N GLY A 381 9.51 -6.66 -1.99
CA GLY A 381 8.05 -6.69 -2.06
C GLY A 381 7.45 -6.02 -0.84
N LEU A 382 6.20 -6.37 -0.52
CA LEU A 382 5.52 -5.89 0.67
C LEU A 382 6.28 -6.28 1.96
N PRO A 383 6.35 -5.40 2.97
CA PRO A 383 6.95 -5.71 4.25
C PRO A 383 6.05 -6.66 5.05
N VAL A 384 6.61 -7.27 6.10
CA VAL A 384 5.94 -8.35 6.86
C VAL A 384 4.60 -7.96 7.49
N ASP A 385 4.36 -6.67 7.71
CA ASP A 385 3.12 -6.12 8.23
C ASP A 385 2.02 -5.96 7.15
N PHE A 386 2.35 -6.23 5.89
CA PHE A 386 1.45 -6.27 4.74
C PHE A 386 1.37 -7.70 4.14
N PRO A 387 0.89 -8.70 4.90
CA PRO A 387 0.75 -10.05 4.39
C PRO A 387 -0.21 -10.07 3.20
N ALA A 388 0.11 -10.87 2.19
CA ALA A 388 -0.75 -11.13 1.04
C ALA A 388 -1.14 -12.62 1.04
N PRO A 389 -2.43 -12.97 0.83
CA PRO A 389 -2.84 -14.36 0.74
C PRO A 389 -2.20 -15.04 -0.47
N LYS A 390 -1.66 -16.25 -0.29
CA LYS A 390 -1.01 -17.00 -1.37
C LYS A 390 -1.92 -17.24 -2.58
N GLY A 391 -3.22 -17.39 -2.37
CA GLY A 391 -4.19 -17.58 -3.44
C GLY A 391 -4.67 -16.29 -4.12
N ASN A 392 -4.17 -15.13 -3.70
CA ASN A 392 -4.54 -13.81 -4.20
C ASN A 392 -3.27 -13.00 -4.55
N PRO A 393 -2.57 -13.36 -5.63
CA PRO A 393 -1.33 -12.68 -6.03
C PRO A 393 -1.54 -11.18 -6.32
N GLU A 394 -2.76 -10.75 -6.59
CA GLU A 394 -3.12 -9.33 -6.73
C GLU A 394 -2.96 -8.51 -5.44
N SER A 395 -3.01 -9.16 -4.27
CA SER A 395 -2.76 -8.52 -2.97
C SER A 395 -1.27 -8.31 -2.73
N ASP A 396 -0.38 -9.02 -3.44
CA ASP A 396 1.07 -8.78 -3.45
C ASP A 396 1.43 -7.73 -4.53
N TYR A 397 0.98 -6.51 -4.26
CA TYR A 397 0.91 -5.48 -5.29
C TYR A 397 2.23 -4.71 -5.50
N LEU A 398 3.10 -4.62 -4.49
CA LEU A 398 4.34 -3.84 -4.53
C LEU A 398 5.47 -4.67 -5.15
N LYS A 399 6.14 -4.10 -6.16
CA LYS A 399 7.38 -4.66 -6.72
C LYS A 399 8.42 -3.57 -6.76
N VAL A 400 9.60 -3.85 -6.22
CA VAL A 400 10.75 -2.93 -6.27
C VAL A 400 11.99 -3.68 -6.71
N GLU A 401 12.67 -3.14 -7.70
CA GLU A 401 13.92 -3.67 -8.25
C GLU A 401 15.00 -2.61 -8.18
N ILE A 402 16.17 -2.98 -7.66
CA ILE A 402 17.34 -2.11 -7.57
C ILE A 402 18.43 -2.66 -8.48
N PHE A 403 18.86 -1.82 -9.41
CA PHE A 403 19.94 -2.14 -10.35
C PHE A 403 21.09 -1.16 -10.21
N GLN A 404 22.32 -1.63 -10.40
CA GLN A 404 23.49 -0.79 -10.57
C GLN A 404 23.78 -0.59 -12.05
N LYS A 405 24.03 0.65 -12.47
CA LYS A 405 24.54 0.98 -13.81
C LYS A 405 26.01 0.62 -13.92
N LEU A 406 26.39 -0.15 -14.95
CA LEU A 406 27.76 -0.61 -15.16
C LEU A 406 28.65 0.43 -15.84
#